data_AF-A0A6H1NKS2-F1
#
_entry.id   AF-A0A6H1NKS2-F1
#
_cell.length_a   1.000
_cell.length_b   1.000
_cell.length_c   1.000
_cell.angle_alpha   90.00
_cell.angle_beta   90.00
_cell.angle_gamma   90.00
#
_symmetry.space_group_name_H-M   'P 1'
#
loop_
_entity.id
_entity.type
_entity.pdbx_description
1 polymer ?
#
loop_
_entity_poly.entity_id
_entity_poly.type
_entity_poly.pdbx_seq_one_letter_code
_entity_poly.pdbx_strand_id
1 'polypeptide(L)'
;MDKQELRAPAGAEWVRVAEAREALAEAVADVRQTALNVDAWEDMGAGHLPQAAWELAHSTALPDKEANARRVSEAFTVDPGYLYSKGIDNLAFGTAVQTMRLALNELDAALNAVPDPE
;
A
#
# COMPACT_ATOMS: atom_id res chain seq x y z
N MET A 1 -33.07 9.72 20.43
CA MET A 1 -31.98 9.52 19.46
C MET A 1 -32.51 8.60 18.38
N ASP A 2 -32.71 9.17 17.18
CA ASP A 2 -33.25 8.44 16.04
C ASP A 2 -32.18 7.54 15.42
N LYS A 3 -32.52 6.26 15.22
CA LYS A 3 -31.63 5.26 14.61
C LYS A 3 -31.20 5.60 13.17
N GLN A 4 -31.82 6.61 12.54
CA GLN A 4 -31.44 7.12 11.23
C GLN A 4 -30.19 8.02 11.27
N GLU A 5 -29.98 8.79 12.33
CA GLU A 5 -28.82 9.69 12.45
C GLU A 5 -27.51 8.95 12.74
N LEU A 6 -27.57 7.73 13.30
CA LEU A 6 -26.40 6.87 13.51
C LEU A 6 -26.00 6.06 12.26
N ARG A 7 -26.93 5.83 11.31
CA ARG A 7 -26.64 5.06 10.08
C ARG A 7 -25.96 5.88 8.99
N ALA A 8 -26.31 7.16 8.88
CA ALA A 8 -25.68 8.09 7.94
C ALA A 8 -24.16 8.26 8.14
N PRO A 9 -23.64 8.47 9.37
CA PRO A 9 -22.19 8.58 9.60
C PRO A 9 -21.48 7.25 9.36
N ALA A 10 -22.03 6.12 9.82
CA ALA A 10 -21.45 4.80 9.54
C ALA A 10 -21.32 4.53 8.03
N GLY A 11 -22.34 4.91 7.23
CA GLY A 11 -22.27 4.80 5.77
C GLY A 11 -21.15 5.65 5.14
N ALA A 12 -20.93 6.87 5.63
CA ALA A 12 -19.87 7.75 5.14
C ALA A 12 -18.45 7.24 5.50
N GLU A 13 -18.28 6.62 6.67
CA GLU A 13 -17.01 5.97 7.06
C GLU A 13 -16.68 4.79 6.13
N TRP A 14 -17.67 3.94 5.84
CA TRP A 14 -17.47 2.80 4.94
C TRP A 14 -17.19 3.21 3.49
N VAL A 15 -17.73 4.35 3.03
CA VAL A 15 -17.35 4.94 1.74
C VAL A 15 -15.87 5.33 1.73
N ARG A 16 -15.38 6.00 2.78
CA ARG A 16 -13.96 6.36 2.88
C ARG A 16 -13.03 5.14 2.92
N VAL A 17 -13.43 4.06 3.57
CA VAL A 17 -12.68 2.80 3.53
C VAL A 17 -12.61 2.22 2.11
N ALA A 18 -13.70 2.30 1.34
CA ALA A 18 -13.72 1.84 -0.04
C ALA A 18 -12.80 2.69 -0.94
N GLU A 19 -12.86 4.02 -0.80
CA GLU A 19 -11.98 4.95 -1.53
C GLU A 19 -10.50 4.72 -1.19
N ALA A 20 -10.16 4.55 0.08
CA ALA A 20 -8.78 4.26 0.49
C ALA A 20 -8.28 2.91 -0.05
N ARG A 21 -9.16 1.90 -0.15
CA ARG A 21 -8.83 0.61 -0.78
C ARG A 21 -8.62 0.73 -2.28
N GLU A 22 -9.37 1.58 -2.95
CA GLU A 22 -9.19 1.88 -4.38
C GLU A 22 -7.84 2.56 -4.61
N ALA A 23 -7.51 3.61 -3.84
CA ALA A 23 -6.21 4.27 -3.89
C ALA A 23 -5.05 3.30 -3.61
N LEU A 24 -5.20 2.40 -2.63
CA LEU A 24 -4.22 1.35 -2.38
C LEU A 24 -4.08 0.39 -3.55
N ALA A 25 -5.19 0.01 -4.21
CA ALA A 25 -5.17 -0.88 -5.36
C ALA A 25 -4.42 -0.26 -6.56
N GLU A 26 -4.59 1.05 -6.79
CA GLU A 26 -3.84 1.80 -7.79
C GLU A 26 -2.35 1.83 -7.47
N ALA A 27 -1.98 2.19 -6.24
CA ALA A 27 -0.58 2.22 -5.81
C ALA A 27 0.08 0.83 -5.87
N VAL A 28 -0.66 -0.24 -5.54
CA VAL A 28 -0.19 -1.62 -5.71
C VAL A 28 0.04 -1.95 -7.18
N ALA A 29 -0.81 -1.49 -8.10
CA ALA A 29 -0.60 -1.69 -9.53
C ALA A 29 0.71 -1.04 -10.01
N ASP A 30 1.02 0.16 -9.52
CA ASP A 30 2.28 0.86 -9.83
C ASP A 30 3.51 0.12 -9.28
N VAL A 31 3.43 -0.38 -8.04
CA VAL A 31 4.50 -1.21 -7.44
C VAL A 31 4.73 -2.46 -8.28
N ARG A 32 3.66 -3.14 -8.72
CA ARG A 32 3.76 -4.33 -9.57
C ARG A 32 4.41 -4.03 -10.90
N GLN A 33 4.04 -2.91 -11.53
CA GLN A 33 4.58 -2.52 -12.83
C GLN A 33 6.06 -2.15 -12.75
N THR A 34 6.44 -1.38 -11.73
CA THR A 34 7.82 -0.90 -11.55
C THR A 34 8.77 -2.00 -11.07
N ALA A 35 8.29 -2.95 -10.26
CA ALA A 35 9.10 -4.09 -9.79
C ALA A 35 9.69 -4.94 -10.92
N LEU A 36 9.07 -4.95 -12.11
CA LEU A 36 9.54 -5.71 -13.27
C LEU A 36 10.88 -5.17 -13.82
N ASN A 37 11.21 -3.92 -13.52
CA ASN A 37 12.39 -3.23 -14.07
C ASN A 37 13.50 -3.03 -13.03
N VAL A 38 13.30 -3.49 -11.79
CA VAL A 38 14.29 -3.33 -10.72
C VAL A 38 15.44 -4.31 -10.92
N ASP A 39 16.66 -3.78 -10.93
CA ASP A 39 17.90 -4.54 -10.99
C ASP A 39 18.76 -4.40 -9.72
N ALA A 40 18.47 -3.42 -8.86
CA ALA A 40 19.21 -3.12 -7.64
C ALA A 40 18.49 -3.62 -6.36
N TRP A 41 17.86 -4.79 -6.39
CA TRP A 41 17.09 -5.32 -5.26
C TRP A 41 17.86 -5.38 -3.93
N GLU A 42 19.14 -5.77 -3.98
CA GLU A 42 20.01 -5.92 -2.80
C GLU A 42 20.29 -4.57 -2.11
N ASP A 43 20.11 -3.47 -2.83
CA ASP A 43 20.37 -2.10 -2.39
C ASP A 43 19.11 -1.40 -1.82
N MET A 44 17.94 -2.02 -1.91
CA MET A 44 16.65 -1.38 -1.61
C MET A 44 16.08 -1.66 -0.22
N GLY A 45 16.63 -2.64 0.48
CA GLY A 45 16.23 -2.92 1.85
C GLY A 45 16.54 -4.33 2.31
N ALA A 46 15.59 -4.95 3.00
CA ALA A 46 15.74 -6.29 3.52
C ALA A 46 15.86 -7.32 2.39
N GLY A 47 16.64 -8.38 2.63
CA GLY A 47 16.89 -9.43 1.62
C GLY A 47 15.63 -10.19 1.15
N HIS A 48 14.51 -10.07 1.86
CA HIS A 48 13.22 -10.66 1.47
C HIS A 48 12.31 -9.70 0.67
N LEU A 49 12.75 -8.47 0.39
CA LEU A 49 11.99 -7.50 -0.41
C LEU A 49 11.58 -8.04 -1.80
N PRO A 50 12.46 -8.73 -2.57
CA PRO A 50 12.07 -9.28 -3.86
C PRO A 50 10.94 -10.31 -3.75
N GLN A 51 10.99 -11.15 -2.71
CA GLN A 51 9.93 -12.11 -2.44
C GLN A 51 8.62 -11.42 -2.07
N ALA A 52 8.66 -10.40 -1.21
CA ALA A 52 7.46 -9.63 -0.84
C ALA A 52 6.82 -8.95 -2.06
N ALA A 53 7.63 -8.36 -2.96
CA ALA A 53 7.16 -7.76 -4.20
C ALA A 53 6.54 -8.80 -5.15
N TRP A 54 7.16 -9.99 -5.23
CA TRP A 54 6.60 -11.11 -5.98
C TRP A 54 5.25 -11.58 -5.42
N GLU A 55 5.14 -11.77 -4.10
CA GLU A 55 3.89 -12.17 -3.44
C GLU A 55 2.78 -11.12 -3.66
N LEU A 56 3.12 -9.82 -3.55
CA LEU A 56 2.20 -8.74 -3.87
C LEU A 56 1.72 -8.82 -5.32
N ALA A 57 2.63 -9.06 -6.26
CA ALA A 57 2.31 -9.14 -7.68
C ALA A 57 1.39 -10.30 -8.08
N HIS A 58 1.39 -11.38 -7.29
CA HIS A 58 0.58 -12.57 -7.53
C HIS A 58 -0.67 -12.66 -6.63
N SER A 59 -0.84 -11.72 -5.71
CA SER A 59 -2.04 -11.64 -4.86
C SER A 59 -3.28 -11.20 -5.66
N THR A 60 -4.39 -11.91 -5.47
CA THR A 60 -5.66 -11.66 -6.18
C THR A 60 -6.76 -11.20 -5.24
N ALA A 61 -6.80 -11.75 -4.02
CA ALA A 61 -7.75 -11.34 -2.99
C ALA A 61 -7.32 -10.02 -2.34
N LEU A 62 -8.30 -9.18 -2.01
CA LEU A 62 -8.06 -7.87 -1.39
C LEU A 62 -7.29 -7.97 -0.05
N PRO A 63 -7.65 -8.85 0.90
CA PRO A 63 -6.89 -8.97 2.15
C PRO A 63 -5.43 -9.37 1.94
N ASP A 64 -5.16 -10.23 0.94
CA ASP A 64 -3.81 -10.65 0.59
C ASP A 64 -3.01 -9.48 -0.01
N LYS A 65 -3.65 -8.66 -0.85
CA LYS A 65 -3.02 -7.44 -1.39
C LYS A 65 -2.64 -6.46 -0.28
N GLU A 66 -3.55 -6.20 0.66
CA GLU A 66 -3.29 -5.33 1.81
C GLU A 66 -2.13 -5.89 2.67
N ALA A 67 -2.15 -7.18 2.99
CA ALA A 67 -1.10 -7.83 3.78
C ALA A 67 0.26 -7.83 3.06
N ASN A 68 0.29 -8.13 1.76
CA ASN A 68 1.51 -8.15 0.97
C ASN A 68 2.06 -6.74 0.73
N ALA A 69 1.20 -5.72 0.57
CA ALA A 69 1.60 -4.32 0.50
C ALA A 69 2.32 -3.88 1.77
N ARG A 70 1.84 -4.32 2.94
CA ARG A 70 2.52 -4.08 4.23
C ARG A 70 3.88 -4.76 4.29
N ARG A 71 4.00 -6.02 3.85
CA ARG A 71 5.31 -6.71 3.78
C ARG A 71 6.30 -5.99 2.87
N VAL A 72 5.86 -5.51 1.71
CA VAL A 72 6.72 -4.71 0.81
C VAL A 72 7.15 -3.42 1.50
N SER A 73 6.20 -2.72 2.16
CA SER A 73 6.51 -1.54 2.95
C SER A 73 7.53 -1.81 4.05
N GLU A 74 7.40 -2.91 4.80
CA GLU A 74 8.34 -3.28 5.87
C GLU A 74 9.72 -3.65 5.33
N ALA A 75 9.77 -4.37 4.19
CA ALA A 75 11.00 -4.84 3.60
C ALA A 75 11.80 -3.72 2.88
N PHE A 76 11.14 -2.66 2.43
CA PHE A 76 11.78 -1.52 1.77
C PHE A 76 12.33 -0.53 2.81
N THR A 77 13.64 -0.59 3.09
CA THR A 77 14.24 0.20 4.19
C THR A 77 15.19 1.29 3.71
N VAL A 78 15.40 1.42 2.41
CA VAL A 78 16.33 2.38 1.84
C VAL A 78 15.77 3.80 1.85
N ASP A 79 16.67 4.79 1.98
CA ASP A 79 16.32 6.20 1.77
C ASP A 79 16.08 6.47 0.27
N PRO A 80 14.99 7.16 -0.11
CA PRO A 80 14.71 7.49 -1.52
C PRO A 80 15.83 8.28 -2.21
N GLY A 81 16.58 9.09 -1.46
CA GLY A 81 17.72 9.85 -1.98
C GLY A 81 18.85 8.96 -2.51
N TYR A 82 18.99 7.75 -1.94
CA TYR A 82 19.99 6.78 -2.40
C TYR A 82 19.64 6.19 -3.78
N LEU A 83 18.35 6.07 -4.10
CA LEU A 83 17.88 5.46 -5.35
C LEU A 83 18.19 6.30 -6.58
N TYR A 84 18.39 7.61 -6.45
CA TYR A 84 18.88 8.45 -7.55
C TYR A 84 20.20 7.93 -8.14
N SER A 85 21.07 7.37 -7.29
CA SER A 85 22.35 6.80 -7.73
C SER A 85 22.22 5.43 -8.40
N LYS A 86 21.05 4.79 -8.30
CA LYS A 86 20.77 3.45 -8.82
C LYS A 86 20.01 3.46 -10.15
N GLY A 87 19.55 4.63 -10.61
CA GLY A 87 18.87 4.77 -11.91
C GLY A 87 17.36 4.92 -11.80
N ILE A 88 16.74 5.27 -12.93
CA ILE A 88 15.35 5.72 -13.02
C ILE A 88 14.36 4.60 -12.63
N ASP A 89 14.59 3.36 -13.05
CA ASP A 89 13.68 2.26 -12.72
C ASP A 89 13.66 1.95 -11.21
N ASN A 90 14.84 1.94 -10.59
CA ASN A 90 14.98 1.75 -9.15
C ASN A 90 14.32 2.90 -8.36
N LEU A 91 14.48 4.14 -8.82
CA LEU A 91 13.79 5.31 -8.26
C LEU A 91 12.27 5.25 -8.45
N ALA A 92 11.79 4.79 -9.61
CA ALA A 92 10.37 4.65 -9.89
C ALA A 92 9.73 3.62 -8.95
N PHE A 93 10.37 2.47 -8.75
CA PHE A 93 9.93 1.48 -7.77
C PHE A 93 9.88 2.07 -6.35
N GLY A 94 10.95 2.73 -5.90
CA GLY A 94 10.97 3.36 -4.59
C GLY A 94 9.87 4.41 -4.41
N THR A 95 9.58 5.20 -5.46
CA THR A 95 8.48 6.18 -5.44
C THR A 95 7.13 5.49 -5.34
N ALA A 96 6.90 4.41 -6.10
CA ALA A 96 5.68 3.62 -6.03
C ALA A 96 5.47 3.03 -4.62
N VAL A 97 6.54 2.53 -3.98
CA VAL A 97 6.47 2.04 -2.59
C VAL A 97 6.08 3.15 -1.61
N GLN A 98 6.58 4.37 -1.80
CA GLN A 98 6.19 5.51 -0.95
C GLN A 98 4.72 5.91 -1.15
N THR A 99 4.22 5.92 -2.38
CA THR A 99 2.79 6.15 -2.66
C THR A 99 1.93 5.07 -2.02
N MET A 100 2.33 3.80 -2.13
CA MET A 100 1.63 2.68 -1.49
C MET A 100 1.60 2.82 0.05
N ARG A 101 2.68 3.31 0.67
CA ARG A 101 2.71 3.61 2.11
C ARG A 101 1.72 4.70 2.51
N LEU A 102 1.57 5.75 1.70
CA LEU A 102 0.57 6.79 1.94
C LEU A 102 -0.84 6.20 1.89
N ALA A 103 -1.14 5.40 0.86
CA ALA A 103 -2.44 4.74 0.75
C ALA A 103 -2.72 3.75 1.90
N LEU A 104 -1.71 3.02 2.38
CA LEU A 104 -1.84 2.17 3.58
C LEU A 104 -2.18 3.00 4.83
N ASN A 105 -1.52 4.15 5.01
CA ASN A 105 -1.81 5.04 6.14
C ASN A 105 -3.22 5.63 6.06
N GLU A 106 -3.69 6.00 4.86
CA GLU A 106 -5.06 6.47 4.63
C GLU A 106 -6.08 5.37 4.91
N LEU A 107 -5.81 4.13 4.49
CA LEU A 107 -6.65 2.98 4.81
C LEU A 107 -6.71 2.73 6.31
N ASP A 108 -5.58 2.79 7.02
CA ASP A 108 -5.53 2.63 8.47
C ASP A 108 -6.32 3.74 9.17
N ALA A 109 -6.20 4.99 8.72
CA ALA A 109 -6.98 6.11 9.25
C ALA A 109 -8.49 5.91 9.02
N ALA A 110 -8.89 5.45 7.82
CA ALA A 110 -10.29 5.20 7.49
C ALA A 110 -10.87 4.04 8.33
N LEU A 111 -10.13 2.93 8.48
CA LEU A 111 -10.56 1.79 9.29
C LEU A 111 -10.72 2.16 10.76
N ASN A 112 -9.81 2.95 11.32
CA ASN A 112 -9.88 3.41 12.71
C ASN A 112 -11.04 4.40 12.97
N ALA A 113 -11.60 5.00 11.91
CA ALA A 113 -12.74 5.92 12.02
C ALA A 113 -14.09 5.22 11.92
N VAL A 114 -14.13 3.93 11.52
CA VAL A 114 -15.37 3.13 11.52
C VAL A 114 -15.75 2.81 12.97
N PRO A 115 -16.94 3.21 13.45
CA PRO A 115 -17.38 2.89 14.79
C PRO A 115 -17.62 1.38 14.95
N ASP A 116 -17.26 0.83 16.11
CA ASP A 116 -17.54 -0.57 16.44
C ASP A 116 -19.04 -0.86 16.34
N PRO A 117 -19.43 -2.00 15.76
CA PRO A 117 -20.83 -2.41 15.75
C PRO A 117 -21.25 -2.78 17.19
N GLU A 118 -22.02 -1.90 17.84
CA GLU A 118 -22.78 -2.24 19.07
C GLU A 118 -23.83 -3.34 18.83
#